data_AF-A0A534PJX3-F1
#
_entry.id   AF-A0A534PJX3-F1
#
_cell.length_a   1.000
_cell.length_b   1.000
_cell.length_c   1.000
_cell.angle_alpha   90.00
_cell.angle_beta   90.00
_cell.angle_gamma   90.00
#
_symmetry.space_group_name_H-M   'P 1'
#
loop_
_entity.id
_entity.type
_entity.pdbx_description
1 polymer ?
#
loop_
_entity_poly.entity_id
_entity_poly.type
_entity_poly.pdbx_seq_one_letter_code
_entity_poly.pdbx_strand_id
1 'polypeptide(L)'
;MALAPAIASAHGPDSGAELDVRLDPLAPELAGVRAQVHRTVAYQLVIENTTDRVLEVLDERGVAFIRIGPSGVEGNLAAPAWYRGYAPEGRVPPSLLERIQSGNPPEARWVRARREPTWGWFDARLDPEAQPAAPGVHRFEVPVRIGEVASALRGQFVPQPKRTGTLNARLLSPPDLAPGVRISLVPGRVGSFLLQSESQEPITVLGRDGEPFVRLTPAGVDANLRSATFAEAARLRGGARLALEPQADAPPHWERLTNVPSYGWVDLRTAYAESDVPREVASGGARVELLRWAVPVRIGAADDAPVVRVEGVTEWKPFPAKPPAQAKPAQPSH
;
A
#
# COMPACT_ATOMS: atom_id res chain seq x y z
N MET A 1 39.19 -26.98 -31.44
CA MET A 1 38.55 -27.31 -30.16
C MET A 1 38.43 -26.00 -29.39
N ALA A 2 37.31 -25.30 -29.56
CA ALA A 2 37.07 -23.97 -28.99
C ALA A 2 35.82 -24.06 -28.11
N LEU A 3 35.98 -23.75 -26.82
CA LEU A 3 34.88 -23.64 -25.87
C LEU A 3 33.99 -22.47 -26.29
N ALA A 4 32.70 -22.75 -26.53
CA ALA A 4 31.69 -21.71 -26.63
C ALA A 4 31.41 -21.13 -25.23
N PRO A 5 31.27 -19.80 -25.07
CA PRO A 5 30.95 -19.21 -23.79
C PRO A 5 29.52 -19.58 -23.39
N ALA A 6 29.37 -20.08 -22.17
CA ALA A 6 28.07 -20.30 -21.55
C ALA A 6 27.37 -18.94 -21.37
N ILE A 7 26.29 -18.74 -22.12
CA ILE A 7 25.34 -17.66 -21.83
C ILE A 7 24.70 -18.01 -20.50
N ALA A 8 25.07 -17.27 -19.44
CA ALA A 8 24.39 -17.32 -18.16
C ALA A 8 22.96 -16.82 -18.37
N SER A 9 22.05 -17.76 -18.58
CA SER A 9 20.62 -17.50 -18.65
C SER A 9 20.12 -17.20 -17.24
N ALA A 10 19.99 -15.92 -16.90
CA ALA A 10 19.25 -15.48 -15.72
C ALA A 10 17.75 -15.58 -16.00
N HIS A 11 17.25 -16.79 -16.23
CA HIS A 11 15.82 -17.09 -16.17
C HIS A 11 15.57 -17.83 -14.86
N GLY A 12 15.17 -17.08 -13.83
CA GLY A 12 14.29 -17.68 -12.84
C GLY A 12 12.98 -18.03 -13.56
N PRO A 13 12.39 -19.22 -13.33
CA PRO A 13 11.09 -19.56 -13.86
C PRO A 13 10.09 -18.50 -13.36
N ASP A 14 9.21 -18.09 -14.26
CA ASP A 14 8.03 -17.27 -13.97
C ASP A 14 7.14 -18.11 -13.03
N SER A 15 7.43 -18.07 -11.73
CA SER A 15 6.81 -18.93 -10.72
C SER A 15 5.32 -18.60 -10.49
N GLY A 16 4.76 -17.65 -11.24
CA GLY A 16 3.40 -17.12 -11.05
C GLY A 16 3.20 -16.43 -9.70
N ALA A 17 4.25 -16.37 -8.86
CA ALA A 17 4.21 -15.87 -7.50
C ALA A 17 5.24 -14.74 -7.34
N GLU A 18 4.80 -13.69 -6.66
CA GLU A 18 5.70 -12.69 -6.09
C GLU A 18 6.10 -13.12 -4.69
N LEU A 19 7.32 -12.79 -4.24
CA LEU A 19 7.75 -13.09 -2.89
C LEU A 19 7.47 -11.88 -1.97
N ASP A 20 6.68 -12.12 -0.93
CA ASP A 20 6.48 -11.19 0.19
C ASP A 20 7.50 -11.47 1.31
N VAL A 21 7.91 -10.46 2.05
CA VAL A 21 8.93 -10.60 3.10
C VAL A 21 8.28 -10.51 4.47
N ARG A 22 8.42 -11.56 5.26
CA ARG A 22 7.87 -11.63 6.62
C ARG A 22 8.97 -11.79 7.65
N LEU A 23 8.88 -11.01 8.72
CA LEU A 23 9.75 -11.13 9.88
C LEU A 23 9.24 -12.22 10.82
N ASP A 24 10.13 -13.08 11.30
CA ASP A 24 9.87 -14.03 12.37
C ASP A 24 9.79 -13.29 13.73
N PRO A 25 9.19 -13.88 14.78
CA PRO A 25 9.24 -13.32 16.12
C PRO A 25 10.69 -13.04 16.56
N LEU A 26 10.90 -11.89 17.21
CA LEU A 26 12.22 -11.51 17.70
C LEU A 26 12.68 -12.45 18.82
N ALA A 27 13.99 -12.71 18.85
CA ALA A 27 14.60 -13.52 19.89
C ALA A 27 14.45 -12.85 21.27
N PRO A 28 14.33 -13.62 22.38
CA PRO A 28 14.06 -13.06 23.71
C PRO A 28 15.05 -11.99 24.18
N GLU A 29 16.32 -12.10 23.79
CA GLU A 29 17.37 -11.13 24.13
C GLU A 29 17.13 -9.72 23.54
N LEU A 30 16.27 -9.62 22.52
CA LEU A 30 15.81 -8.37 21.88
C LEU A 30 14.53 -7.81 22.53
N ALA A 31 14.13 -8.28 23.72
CA ALA A 31 13.01 -7.71 24.45
C ALA A 31 13.17 -6.18 24.61
N GLY A 32 12.13 -5.43 24.22
CA GLY A 32 12.14 -3.96 24.17
C GLY A 32 12.58 -3.36 22.83
N VAL A 33 12.96 -4.20 21.86
CA VAL A 33 13.10 -3.83 20.45
C VAL A 33 11.82 -4.18 19.70
N ARG A 34 11.35 -3.27 18.84
CA ARG A 34 10.29 -3.52 17.87
C ARG A 34 10.87 -3.50 16.47
N ALA A 35 10.43 -4.43 15.63
CA ALA A 35 10.91 -4.59 14.26
C ALA A 35 9.75 -4.84 13.31
N GLN A 36 9.78 -4.20 12.15
CA GLN A 36 8.79 -4.36 11.09
C GLN A 36 9.46 -4.36 9.73
N VAL A 37 8.84 -5.06 8.78
CA VAL A 37 9.19 -4.98 7.36
C VAL A 37 8.13 -4.16 6.66
N HIS A 38 8.54 -3.09 5.96
CA HIS A 38 7.65 -2.24 5.16
C HIS A 38 7.98 -2.41 3.69
N ARG A 39 6.95 -2.55 2.86
CA ARG A 39 7.09 -2.57 1.40
C ARG A 39 6.82 -1.18 0.84
N THR A 40 7.86 -0.56 0.26
CA THR A 40 7.75 0.73 -0.44
C THR A 40 8.15 0.55 -1.92
N VAL A 41 9.12 1.32 -2.41
CA VAL A 41 9.83 1.06 -3.67
C VAL A 41 10.71 -0.20 -3.58
N ALA A 42 11.16 -0.54 -2.37
CA ALA A 42 11.83 -1.78 -2.00
C ALA A 42 11.49 -2.12 -0.54
N TYR A 43 11.89 -3.29 -0.05
CA TYR A 43 11.68 -3.67 1.35
C TYR A 43 12.60 -2.89 2.27
N GLN A 44 12.02 -2.35 3.34
CA GLN A 44 12.73 -1.70 4.44
C GLN A 44 12.53 -2.48 5.73
N LEU A 45 13.60 -2.63 6.51
CA LEU A 45 13.49 -2.96 7.93
C LEU A 45 13.37 -1.67 8.71
N VAL A 46 12.36 -1.59 9.56
CA VAL A 46 12.14 -0.48 10.49
C VAL A 46 12.26 -1.01 11.90
N ILE A 47 13.19 -0.42 12.65
CA ILE A 47 13.46 -0.78 14.04
C ILE A 47 13.14 0.40 14.93
N GLU A 48 12.64 0.09 16.12
CA GLU A 48 12.61 0.98 17.26
C GLU A 48 13.20 0.24 18.47
N ASN A 49 14.17 0.87 19.13
CA ASN A 49 14.80 0.31 20.31
C ASN A 49 14.43 1.15 21.53
N THR A 50 13.61 0.61 22.42
CA THR A 50 13.19 1.29 23.67
C THR A 50 13.99 0.83 24.89
N THR A 51 15.03 0.03 24.69
CA THR A 51 15.92 -0.43 25.76
C THR A 51 16.96 0.64 26.12
N ASP A 52 17.64 0.43 27.25
CA ASP A 52 18.81 1.21 27.67
C ASP A 52 20.12 0.75 26.98
N ARG A 53 20.07 -0.31 26.17
CA ARG A 53 21.22 -0.89 25.47
C ARG A 53 21.26 -0.41 24.02
N VAL A 54 22.47 -0.21 23.50
CA VAL A 54 22.68 0.08 22.07
C VAL A 54 22.48 -1.21 21.26
N LEU A 55 21.62 -1.14 20.25
CA LEU A 55 21.48 -2.14 19.21
C LEU A 55 22.34 -1.74 18.01
N GLU A 56 23.25 -2.63 17.60
CA GLU A 56 24.03 -2.51 16.37
C GLU A 56 23.46 -3.42 15.29
N VAL A 57 23.31 -2.89 14.07
CA VAL A 57 22.97 -3.67 12.88
C VAL A 57 24.22 -3.93 12.07
N LEU A 58 24.45 -5.19 11.69
CA LEU A 58 25.68 -5.64 11.03
C LEU A 58 25.43 -5.96 9.55
N ASP A 59 26.40 -5.59 8.71
CA ASP A 59 26.44 -5.97 7.30
C ASP A 59 26.92 -7.43 7.13
N GLU A 60 26.98 -7.92 5.89
CA GLU A 60 27.38 -9.30 5.57
C GLU A 60 28.85 -9.61 5.95
N ARG A 61 29.64 -8.59 6.24
CA ARG A 61 31.04 -8.72 6.71
C ARG A 61 31.14 -8.62 8.23
N GLY A 62 30.00 -8.52 8.93
CA GLY A 62 29.94 -8.32 10.38
C GLY A 62 30.26 -6.89 10.82
N VAL A 63 30.33 -5.93 9.91
CA VAL A 63 30.62 -4.53 10.25
C VAL A 63 29.35 -3.82 10.66
N ALA A 64 29.36 -3.22 11.86
CA ALA A 64 28.25 -2.39 12.32
C ALA A 64 28.10 -1.14 11.45
N PHE A 65 26.90 -0.90 10.94
CA PHE A 65 26.61 0.26 10.09
C PHE A 65 25.51 1.18 10.63
N ILE A 66 24.69 0.69 11.55
CA ILE A 66 23.69 1.47 12.30
C ILE A 66 23.83 1.15 13.79
N ARG A 67 23.73 2.18 14.64
CA ARG A 67 23.52 2.09 16.09
C ARG A 67 22.21 2.73 16.46
N ILE A 68 21.41 2.06 17.28
CA ILE A 68 20.13 2.56 17.78
C ILE A 68 20.09 2.38 19.30
N GLY A 69 19.94 3.46 20.07
CA GLY A 69 19.87 3.40 21.52
C GLY A 69 19.32 4.71 22.12
N PRO A 70 19.46 4.92 23.44
CA PRO A 70 18.85 6.06 24.14
C PRO A 70 19.22 7.44 23.58
N SER A 71 20.40 7.57 22.95
CA SER A 71 20.87 8.83 22.34
C SER A 71 20.34 9.06 20.91
N GLY A 72 19.55 8.13 20.37
CA GLY A 72 19.02 8.15 19.02
C GLY A 72 19.74 7.18 18.09
N VAL A 73 19.94 7.58 16.84
CA VAL A 73 20.52 6.75 15.79
C VAL A 73 21.84 7.33 15.31
N GLU A 74 22.85 6.49 15.18
CA GLU A 74 24.12 6.81 14.54
C GLU A 74 24.38 5.91 13.33
N GLY A 75 24.90 6.49 12.25
CA GLY A 75 25.30 5.78 11.04
C GLY A 75 26.82 5.74 10.89
N ASN A 76 27.37 4.61 10.46
CA ASN A 76 28.81 4.47 10.23
C ASN A 76 29.17 4.88 8.79
N LEU A 77 29.83 6.03 8.63
CA LEU A 77 30.28 6.53 7.33
C LEU A 77 31.45 5.74 6.73
N ALA A 78 32.04 4.80 7.48
CA ALA A 78 33.03 3.86 6.97
C ALA A 78 32.39 2.55 6.47
N ALA A 79 31.08 2.35 6.64
CA ALA A 79 30.38 1.15 6.21
C ALA A 79 29.59 1.42 4.91
N PRO A 80 29.89 0.74 3.79
CA PRO A 80 29.09 0.80 2.56
C PRO A 80 27.59 0.54 2.77
N ALA A 81 27.24 -0.34 3.72
CA ALA A 81 25.85 -0.66 4.05
C ALA A 81 25.05 0.55 4.57
N TRP A 82 25.71 1.53 5.22
CA TRP A 82 25.06 2.78 5.62
C TRP A 82 24.50 3.54 4.41
N TYR A 83 25.29 3.65 3.34
CA TYR A 83 24.91 4.38 2.13
C TYR A 83 23.85 3.64 1.33
N ARG A 84 23.99 2.31 1.17
CA ARG A 84 23.00 1.47 0.48
C ARG A 84 21.68 1.38 1.24
N GLY A 85 21.73 1.42 2.57
CA GLY A 85 20.55 1.35 3.41
C GLY A 85 19.73 2.64 3.43
N TYR A 86 20.33 3.78 3.06
CA TYR A 86 19.63 5.07 3.06
C TYR A 86 18.64 5.22 1.90
N ALA A 87 18.94 4.65 0.73
CA ALA A 87 18.08 4.69 -0.46
C ALA A 87 18.31 3.43 -1.32
N PRO A 88 17.33 2.94 -2.09
CA PRO A 88 17.49 1.72 -2.89
C PRO A 88 18.67 1.79 -3.87
N GLU A 89 18.92 2.97 -4.43
CA GLU A 89 20.06 3.26 -5.31
C GLU A 89 21.21 3.99 -4.59
N GLY A 90 21.31 3.79 -3.27
CA GLY A 90 22.29 4.44 -2.42
C GLY A 90 23.73 4.26 -2.93
N ARG A 91 24.38 5.38 -3.29
CA ARG A 91 25.75 5.36 -3.83
C ARG A 91 26.78 5.42 -2.72
N VAL A 92 27.66 4.42 -2.70
CA VAL A 92 28.82 4.38 -1.82
C VAL A 92 29.93 5.27 -2.42
N PRO A 93 30.61 6.10 -1.62
CA PRO A 93 31.77 6.87 -2.11
C PRO A 93 32.82 5.97 -2.76
N PRO A 94 33.29 6.25 -4.00
CA PRO A 94 34.28 5.41 -4.68
C PRO A 94 35.57 5.23 -3.89
N SER A 95 36.07 6.30 -3.28
CA SER A 95 37.26 6.28 -2.43
C SER A 95 37.13 5.36 -1.21
N LEU A 96 35.92 5.18 -0.68
CA LEU A 96 35.66 4.21 0.40
C LEU A 96 35.76 2.78 -0.13
N LEU A 97 35.19 2.52 -1.31
CA LEU A 97 35.26 1.20 -1.95
C LEU A 97 36.70 0.82 -2.30
N GLU A 98 37.47 1.72 -2.90
CA GLU A 98 38.88 1.52 -3.26
C GLU A 98 39.75 1.18 -2.04
N ARG A 99 39.54 1.89 -0.92
CA ARG A 99 40.21 1.60 0.36
C ARG A 99 39.88 0.22 0.91
N ILE A 100 38.61 -0.19 0.84
CA ILE A 100 38.18 -1.52 1.27
C ILE A 100 38.78 -2.59 0.36
N GLN A 101 38.76 -2.37 -0.97
CA GLN A 101 39.31 -3.31 -1.96
C GLN A 101 40.83 -3.47 -1.85
N SER A 102 41.55 -2.42 -1.47
CA SER A 102 42.99 -2.46 -1.20
C SER A 102 43.36 -3.04 0.17
N GLY A 103 42.39 -3.54 0.93
CA GLY A 103 42.63 -4.16 2.25
C GLY A 103 42.94 -3.14 3.37
N ASN A 104 42.65 -1.85 3.16
CA ASN A 104 42.86 -0.79 4.13
C ASN A 104 41.54 -0.06 4.49
N PRO A 105 40.55 -0.78 5.07
CA PRO A 105 39.27 -0.19 5.42
C PRO A 105 39.46 0.93 6.46
N PRO A 106 38.77 2.07 6.32
CA PRO A 106 38.82 3.11 7.34
C PRO A 106 38.23 2.62 8.67
N GLU A 107 38.70 3.21 9.77
CA GLU A 107 38.08 3.07 11.08
C GLU A 107 36.63 3.58 11.05
N ALA A 108 35.81 3.01 11.96
CA ALA A 108 34.40 3.38 12.07
C ALA A 108 34.24 4.87 12.38
N ARG A 109 33.40 5.54 11.59
CA ARG A 109 33.09 6.97 11.77
C ARG A 109 31.59 7.14 11.97
N TRP A 110 31.19 7.24 13.23
CA TRP A 110 29.80 7.37 13.62
C TRP A 110 29.33 8.81 13.54
N VAL A 111 28.19 9.03 12.89
CA VAL A 111 27.52 10.34 12.87
C VAL A 111 26.07 10.18 13.30
N ARG A 112 25.57 11.11 14.11
CA ARG A 112 24.18 11.11 14.52
C ARG A 112 23.28 11.38 13.32
N ALA A 113 22.40 10.44 13.01
CA ALA A 113 21.44 10.53 11.93
C ALA A 113 20.05 10.97 12.43
N ARG A 114 19.67 10.59 13.66
CA ARG A 114 18.35 10.88 14.22
C ARG A 114 18.40 10.98 15.75
N ARG A 115 17.46 11.72 16.34
CA ARG A 115 17.33 11.88 17.80
C ARG A 115 16.48 10.79 18.44
N GLU A 116 15.42 10.37 17.78
CA GLU A 116 14.56 9.28 18.23
C GLU A 116 15.24 7.92 17.99
N PRO A 117 15.03 6.92 18.86
CA PRO A 117 15.68 5.62 18.76
C PRO A 117 14.96 4.70 17.76
N THR A 118 14.67 5.23 16.57
CA THR A 118 14.02 4.50 15.49
C THR A 118 14.66 4.80 14.15
N TRP A 119 14.84 3.76 13.33
CA TRP A 119 15.45 3.90 12.01
C TRP A 119 14.89 2.87 11.04
N GLY A 120 14.69 3.30 9.80
CA GLY A 120 14.36 2.43 8.67
C GLY A 120 15.53 2.38 7.68
N TRP A 121 15.87 1.20 7.16
CA TRP A 121 16.86 1.04 6.10
C TRP A 121 16.44 0.00 5.07
N PHE A 122 16.92 0.17 3.84
CA PHE A 122 16.84 -0.84 2.79
C PHE A 122 17.94 -1.89 2.99
N ASP A 123 17.59 -3.17 2.92
CA ASP A 123 18.55 -4.25 3.13
C ASP A 123 18.55 -5.20 1.93
N ALA A 124 19.71 -5.38 1.30
CA ALA A 124 19.84 -6.21 0.10
C ALA A 124 19.51 -7.69 0.39
N ARG A 125 19.63 -8.13 1.64
CA ARG A 125 19.26 -9.50 2.06
C ARG A 125 17.76 -9.75 1.99
N LEU A 126 16.95 -8.70 1.89
CA LEU A 126 15.50 -8.76 1.75
C LEU A 126 15.06 -8.58 0.29
N ASP A 127 15.99 -8.53 -0.67
CA ASP A 127 15.65 -8.43 -2.09
C ASP A 127 15.06 -9.76 -2.60
N PRO A 128 13.77 -9.79 -2.99
CA PRO A 128 13.16 -11.01 -3.50
C PRO A 128 13.64 -11.37 -4.91
N GLU A 129 14.11 -10.39 -5.71
CA GLU A 129 14.66 -10.66 -7.06
C GLU A 129 16.04 -11.34 -6.97
N ALA A 130 16.73 -11.23 -5.83
CA ALA A 130 18.00 -11.91 -5.56
C ALA A 130 17.82 -13.37 -5.07
N GLN A 131 16.59 -13.80 -4.76
CA GLN A 131 16.36 -15.15 -4.25
C GLN A 131 16.47 -16.20 -5.36
N PRO A 132 17.04 -17.38 -5.07
CA PRO A 132 17.13 -18.44 -6.05
C PRO A 132 15.73 -18.92 -6.43
N ALA A 133 15.58 -19.23 -7.71
CA ALA A 133 14.39 -19.82 -8.32
C ALA A 133 13.91 -21.17 -7.73
N ALA A 134 14.65 -21.73 -6.78
CA ALA A 134 14.38 -23.04 -6.23
C ALA A 134 13.04 -23.06 -5.45
N PRO A 135 12.24 -24.13 -5.57
CA PRO A 135 11.07 -24.32 -4.73
C PRO A 135 11.48 -24.42 -3.25
N GLY A 136 10.76 -23.74 -2.36
CA GLY A 136 10.98 -23.82 -0.91
C GLY A 136 10.74 -22.51 -0.18
N VAL A 137 10.82 -22.57 1.15
CA VAL A 137 10.83 -21.38 2.00
C VAL A 137 12.23 -20.81 2.01
N HIS A 138 12.43 -19.66 1.35
CA HIS A 138 13.68 -18.91 1.44
C HIS A 138 13.68 -18.10 2.74
N ARG A 139 14.81 -18.03 3.43
CA ARG A 139 14.95 -17.33 4.71
C ARG A 139 16.05 -16.28 4.62
N PHE A 140 15.89 -15.20 5.38
CA PHE A 140 16.92 -14.19 5.54
C PHE A 140 17.31 -14.06 7.01
N GLU A 141 18.54 -13.62 7.23
CA GLU A 141 19.05 -13.26 8.53
C GLU A 141 19.84 -11.95 8.43
N VAL A 142 19.52 -11.00 9.29
CA VAL A 142 20.28 -9.77 9.50
C VAL A 142 20.90 -9.82 10.89
N PRO A 143 22.23 -10.04 11.01
CA PRO A 143 22.88 -10.09 12.31
C PRO A 143 22.79 -8.75 13.02
N VAL A 144 22.50 -8.81 14.31
CA VAL A 144 22.46 -7.65 15.20
C VAL A 144 23.20 -7.95 16.49
N ARG A 145 23.55 -6.91 17.23
CA ARG A 145 24.16 -7.04 18.55
C ARG A 145 23.50 -6.05 19.51
N ILE A 146 22.99 -6.51 20.65
CA ILE A 146 22.39 -5.65 21.68
C ILE A 146 23.25 -5.63 22.94
N GLY A 147 23.85 -4.48 23.25
CA GLY A 147 24.99 -4.44 24.18
C GLY A 147 26.08 -5.40 23.69
N GLU A 148 26.48 -6.38 24.48
CA GLU A 148 27.48 -7.39 24.09
C GLU A 148 26.87 -8.70 23.55
N VAL A 149 25.54 -8.79 23.45
CA VAL A 149 24.84 -10.03 23.06
C VAL A 149 24.61 -10.07 21.56
N ALA A 150 25.20 -11.05 20.88
CA ALA A 150 24.92 -11.31 19.47
C ALA A 150 23.52 -11.94 19.28
N SER A 151 22.79 -11.50 18.27
CA SER A 151 21.48 -12.04 17.88
C SER A 151 21.25 -11.79 16.38
N ALA A 152 20.01 -11.98 15.89
CA ALA A 152 19.67 -11.64 14.51
C ALA A 152 18.17 -11.36 14.33
N LEU A 153 17.87 -10.48 13.37
CA LEU A 153 16.53 -10.35 12.79
C LEU A 153 16.37 -11.44 11.73
N ARG A 154 15.37 -12.29 11.90
CA ARG A 154 15.13 -13.44 11.02
C ARG A 154 13.79 -13.31 10.32
N GLY A 155 13.67 -13.93 9.16
CA GLY A 155 12.40 -13.99 8.47
C GLY A 155 12.45 -14.89 7.25
N GLN A 156 11.39 -14.80 6.46
CA GLN A 156 11.14 -15.67 5.33
C GLN A 156 10.49 -14.92 4.16
N PHE A 157 10.78 -15.41 2.97
CA PHE A 157 10.10 -15.03 1.75
C PHE A 157 8.89 -15.96 1.55
N VAL A 158 7.70 -15.39 1.51
CA VAL A 158 6.44 -16.10 1.36
C VAL A 158 5.93 -15.89 -0.07
N PRO A 159 5.75 -16.96 -0.86
CA PRO A 159 5.09 -16.86 -2.15
C PRO A 159 3.68 -16.30 -2.00
N GLN A 160 3.40 -15.23 -2.72
CA GLN A 160 2.09 -14.64 -2.92
C GLN A 160 1.72 -14.76 -4.39
N PRO A 161 0.44 -14.98 -4.73
CA PRO A 161 0.00 -14.88 -6.11
C PRO A 161 0.42 -13.54 -6.70
N LYS A 162 1.14 -13.56 -7.83
CA LYS A 162 1.58 -12.34 -8.51
C LYS A 162 0.34 -11.53 -8.87
N ARG A 163 0.24 -10.31 -8.36
CA ARG A 163 -0.86 -9.43 -8.76
C ARG A 163 -0.62 -9.01 -10.20
N THR A 164 -1.53 -9.39 -11.07
CA THR A 164 -1.47 -9.10 -12.51
C THR A 164 -2.29 -7.86 -12.88
N GLY A 165 -3.01 -7.30 -11.93
CA GLY A 165 -3.85 -6.12 -12.11
C GLY A 165 -4.49 -5.65 -10.82
N THR A 166 -5.44 -4.73 -10.96
CA THR A 166 -6.22 -4.15 -9.86
C THR A 166 -7.66 -3.93 -10.31
N LEU A 167 -8.58 -3.97 -9.35
CA LEU A 167 -9.94 -3.48 -9.55
C LEU A 167 -9.92 -1.96 -9.74
N ASN A 168 -10.77 -1.47 -10.62
CA ASN A 168 -10.93 -0.06 -10.93
C ASN A 168 -12.40 0.27 -11.16
N ALA A 169 -13.00 1.13 -10.35
CA ALA A 169 -14.33 1.67 -10.61
C ALA A 169 -14.24 2.82 -11.62
N ARG A 170 -15.19 2.88 -12.56
CA ARG A 170 -15.25 3.91 -13.60
C ARG A 170 -16.69 4.36 -13.84
N LEU A 171 -16.88 5.67 -13.93
CA LEU A 171 -18.16 6.28 -14.28
C LEU A 171 -18.45 6.09 -15.77
N LEU A 172 -19.70 5.76 -16.11
CA LEU A 172 -20.21 5.73 -17.48
C LEU A 172 -21.13 6.92 -17.77
N SER A 173 -21.92 7.36 -16.78
CA SER A 173 -22.75 8.56 -16.90
C SER A 173 -21.90 9.85 -16.90
N PRO A 174 -22.41 10.94 -17.48
CA PRO A 174 -21.81 12.27 -17.31
C PRO A 174 -21.72 12.66 -15.83
N PRO A 175 -20.67 13.40 -15.41
CA PRO A 175 -20.52 13.83 -14.01
C PRO A 175 -21.49 14.94 -13.63
N ASP A 176 -21.95 15.76 -14.58
CA ASP A 176 -22.96 16.79 -14.34
C ASP A 176 -24.36 16.14 -14.48
N LEU A 177 -25.07 16.02 -13.35
CA LEU A 177 -26.37 15.32 -13.29
C LEU A 177 -27.55 16.24 -13.62
N ALA A 178 -27.40 17.52 -13.30
CA ALA A 178 -28.33 18.61 -13.56
C ALA A 178 -27.57 19.96 -13.44
N PRO A 179 -28.15 21.10 -13.84
CA PRO A 179 -27.53 22.41 -13.62
C PRO A 179 -27.12 22.60 -12.15
N GLY A 180 -25.83 22.83 -11.91
CA GLY A 180 -25.27 23.01 -10.56
C GLY A 180 -25.18 21.74 -9.72
N VAL A 181 -25.45 20.54 -10.25
CA VAL A 181 -25.34 19.26 -9.53
C VAL A 181 -24.28 18.38 -10.18
N ARG A 182 -23.19 18.12 -9.46
CA ARG A 182 -22.05 17.35 -9.97
C ARG A 182 -21.69 16.20 -9.06
N ILE A 183 -21.45 15.04 -9.65
CA ILE A 183 -20.88 13.88 -8.98
C ILE A 183 -19.50 13.54 -9.55
N SER A 184 -18.59 13.14 -8.68
CA SER A 184 -17.29 12.59 -9.06
C SER A 184 -17.05 11.26 -8.38
N LEU A 185 -16.32 10.38 -9.07
CA LEU A 185 -15.90 9.07 -8.57
C LEU A 185 -14.39 9.13 -8.31
N VAL A 186 -13.99 8.82 -7.08
CA VAL A 186 -12.60 8.55 -6.71
C VAL A 186 -12.39 7.04 -6.79
N PRO A 187 -11.58 6.55 -7.74
CA PRO A 187 -11.33 5.12 -7.88
C PRO A 187 -10.58 4.55 -6.67
N GLY A 188 -10.93 3.32 -6.30
CA GLY A 188 -10.29 2.53 -5.25
C GLY A 188 -10.73 1.08 -5.37
N ARG A 189 -10.33 0.21 -4.43
CA ARG A 189 -10.85 -1.18 -4.36
C ARG A 189 -12.37 -1.19 -4.23
N VAL A 190 -12.89 -0.25 -3.45
CA VAL A 190 -14.28 0.18 -3.44
C VAL A 190 -14.27 1.67 -3.80
N GLY A 191 -15.07 2.06 -4.78
CA GLY A 191 -15.20 3.44 -5.22
C GLY A 191 -15.82 4.33 -4.15
N SER A 192 -15.36 5.58 -4.13
CA SER A 192 -15.97 6.64 -3.32
C SER A 192 -16.54 7.72 -4.22
N PHE A 193 -17.69 8.26 -3.86
CA PHE A 193 -18.30 9.37 -4.57
C PHE A 193 -18.14 10.66 -3.79
N LEU A 194 -18.15 11.77 -4.52
CA LEU A 194 -18.35 13.12 -4.00
C LEU A 194 -19.46 13.77 -4.82
N LEU A 195 -20.56 14.12 -4.15
CA LEU A 195 -21.69 14.86 -4.72
C LEU A 195 -21.66 16.29 -4.20
N GLN A 196 -21.74 17.24 -5.11
CA GLN A 196 -21.78 18.68 -4.82
C GLN A 196 -23.00 19.28 -5.50
N SER A 197 -23.65 20.23 -4.83
CA SER A 197 -24.83 20.90 -5.35
C SER A 197 -24.82 22.40 -5.07
N GLU A 198 -25.10 23.19 -6.10
CA GLU A 198 -25.47 24.61 -6.04
C GLU A 198 -26.95 24.82 -6.36
N SER A 199 -27.69 23.71 -6.56
CA SER A 199 -29.12 23.72 -6.88
C SER A 199 -29.95 24.23 -5.71
N GLN A 200 -31.05 24.93 -6.02
CA GLN A 200 -32.09 25.26 -5.04
C GLN A 200 -33.03 24.06 -4.78
N GLU A 201 -33.13 23.14 -5.74
CA GLU A 201 -33.88 21.90 -5.58
C GLU A 201 -33.11 20.90 -4.70
N PRO A 202 -33.78 20.21 -3.76
CA PRO A 202 -33.14 19.21 -2.93
C PRO A 202 -32.69 18.01 -3.76
N ILE A 203 -31.51 17.48 -3.46
CA ILE A 203 -30.93 16.31 -4.12
C ILE A 203 -30.87 15.16 -3.12
N THR A 204 -31.64 14.10 -3.37
CA THR A 204 -31.68 12.92 -2.49
C THR A 204 -30.98 11.75 -3.16
N VAL A 205 -29.89 11.27 -2.55
CA VAL A 205 -29.23 10.03 -2.98
C VAL A 205 -29.99 8.86 -2.37
N LEU A 206 -30.33 7.88 -3.20
CA LEU A 206 -31.00 6.67 -2.75
C LEU A 206 -29.99 5.57 -2.42
N GLY A 207 -30.28 4.83 -1.36
CA GLY A 207 -29.58 3.65 -0.91
C GLY A 207 -29.93 2.41 -1.73
N ARG A 208 -29.27 1.29 -1.42
CA ARG A 208 -29.30 0.08 -2.25
C ARG A 208 -30.70 -0.49 -2.44
N ASP A 209 -31.55 -0.31 -1.43
CA ASP A 209 -32.92 -0.78 -1.43
C ASP A 209 -33.90 0.31 -1.89
N GLY A 210 -33.38 1.42 -2.41
CA GLY A 210 -34.15 2.59 -2.85
C GLY A 210 -34.48 3.58 -1.74
N GLU A 211 -34.06 3.31 -0.50
CA GLU A 211 -34.34 4.16 0.65
C GLU A 211 -33.59 5.50 0.56
N PRO A 212 -34.13 6.62 1.05
CA PRO A 212 -33.35 7.87 1.13
C PRO A 212 -32.12 7.67 2.03
N PHE A 213 -30.92 7.95 1.49
CA PHE A 213 -29.64 7.76 2.19
C PHE A 213 -29.09 9.10 2.71
N VAL A 214 -28.91 10.07 1.82
CA VAL A 214 -28.53 11.45 2.15
C VAL A 214 -29.30 12.44 1.29
N ARG A 215 -29.55 13.63 1.83
CA ARG A 215 -30.23 14.72 1.15
C ARG A 215 -29.41 16.00 1.23
N LEU A 216 -29.08 16.57 0.08
CA LEU A 216 -28.41 17.85 -0.06
C LEU A 216 -29.45 18.93 -0.34
N THR A 217 -29.33 20.05 0.35
CA THR A 217 -30.12 21.27 0.17
C THR A 217 -29.17 22.48 0.21
N PRO A 218 -29.60 23.70 -0.17
CA PRO A 218 -28.78 24.90 0.02
C PRO A 218 -28.30 25.11 1.48
N ALA A 219 -29.03 24.56 2.46
CA ALA A 219 -28.69 24.67 3.87
C ALA A 219 -27.60 23.67 4.31
N GLY A 220 -27.27 22.66 3.50
CA GLY A 220 -26.31 21.62 3.85
C GLY A 220 -26.79 20.19 3.55
N VAL A 221 -26.20 19.21 4.22
CA VAL A 221 -26.46 17.78 4.01
C VAL A 221 -27.09 17.18 5.26
N ASP A 222 -28.22 16.53 5.08
CA ASP A 222 -28.87 15.68 6.07
C ASP A 222 -28.67 14.20 5.71
N ALA A 223 -28.41 13.35 6.70
CA ALA A 223 -28.37 11.90 6.55
C ALA A 223 -29.61 11.26 7.16
N ASN A 224 -30.12 10.21 6.51
CA ASN A 224 -31.17 9.39 7.09
C ASN A 224 -30.54 8.33 8.00
N LEU A 225 -30.66 8.51 9.31
CA LEU A 225 -30.06 7.60 10.29
C LEU A 225 -30.68 6.20 10.30
N ARG A 226 -31.84 6.02 9.66
CA ARG A 226 -32.51 4.71 9.46
C ARG A 226 -32.12 4.02 8.16
N SER A 227 -31.32 4.66 7.30
CA SER A 227 -30.86 4.04 6.05
C SER A 227 -29.80 2.97 6.33
N ALA A 228 -30.04 1.75 5.81
CA ALA A 228 -29.05 0.68 5.84
C ALA A 228 -27.76 1.11 5.11
N THR A 229 -27.92 1.77 3.95
CA THR A 229 -26.79 2.33 3.19
C THR A 229 -26.02 3.38 3.99
N PHE A 230 -26.70 4.24 4.76
CA PHE A 230 -26.02 5.18 5.66
C PHE A 230 -25.20 4.48 6.73
N ALA A 231 -25.81 3.50 7.39
CA ALA A 231 -25.15 2.76 8.46
C ALA A 231 -23.91 2.02 7.96
N GLU A 232 -23.94 1.43 6.76
CA GLU A 232 -22.77 0.79 6.14
C GLU A 232 -21.66 1.79 5.81
N ALA A 233 -21.99 2.89 5.11
CA ALA A 233 -21.02 3.90 4.74
C ALA A 233 -20.36 4.57 5.97
N ALA A 234 -21.12 4.79 7.04
CA ALA A 234 -20.62 5.35 8.29
C ALA A 234 -19.65 4.38 9.01
N ARG A 235 -19.98 3.08 9.05
CA ARG A 235 -19.12 2.04 9.66
C ARG A 235 -17.76 1.94 8.96
N LEU A 236 -17.71 2.02 7.64
CA LEU A 236 -16.47 2.00 6.86
C LEU A 236 -15.52 3.17 7.18
N ARG A 237 -16.07 4.26 7.74
CA ARG A 237 -15.30 5.45 8.18
C ARG A 237 -15.04 5.49 9.69
N GLY A 238 -15.37 4.41 10.41
CA GLY A 238 -15.25 4.34 11.87
C GLY A 238 -16.36 5.08 12.64
N GLY A 239 -17.40 5.57 11.96
CA GLY A 239 -18.50 6.38 12.51
C GLY A 239 -19.71 5.59 13.02
N ALA A 240 -19.53 4.34 13.48
CA ALA A 240 -20.63 3.41 13.78
C ALA A 240 -21.69 3.93 14.78
N ARG A 241 -21.36 4.94 15.60
CA ARG A 241 -22.25 5.53 16.61
C ARG A 241 -23.31 6.50 16.05
N LEU A 242 -23.18 6.90 14.78
CA LEU A 242 -24.08 7.87 14.17
C LEU A 242 -25.34 7.23 13.56
N ALA A 243 -25.37 5.91 13.36
CA ALA A 243 -26.49 5.23 12.74
C ALA A 243 -27.44 4.63 13.78
N LEU A 244 -28.75 4.77 13.55
CA LEU A 244 -29.75 3.97 14.24
C LEU A 244 -29.79 2.58 13.60
N GLU A 245 -30.45 1.62 14.26
CA GLU A 245 -30.77 0.35 13.62
C GLU A 245 -31.58 0.61 12.34
N PRO A 246 -31.16 0.07 11.18
CA PRO A 246 -31.86 0.31 9.93
C PRO A 246 -33.32 -0.16 9.99
N GLN A 247 -34.23 0.66 9.48
CA GLN A 247 -35.66 0.38 9.45
C GLN A 247 -36.20 0.74 8.08
N ALA A 248 -36.24 -0.24 7.17
CA ALA A 248 -36.58 -0.02 5.75
C ALA A 248 -37.97 0.60 5.54
N ASP A 249 -38.96 0.21 6.34
CA ASP A 249 -40.35 0.67 6.20
C ASP A 249 -40.68 1.91 7.04
N ALA A 250 -39.71 2.47 7.77
CA ALA A 250 -39.93 3.64 8.62
C ALA A 250 -39.62 4.94 7.86
N PRO A 251 -40.35 6.03 8.14
CA PRO A 251 -40.01 7.35 7.60
C PRO A 251 -38.56 7.74 7.92
N PRO A 252 -37.88 8.47 7.01
CA PRO A 252 -36.48 8.83 7.19
C PRO A 252 -36.28 9.69 8.44
N HIS A 253 -35.24 9.38 9.20
CA HIS A 253 -34.81 10.16 10.36
C HIS A 253 -33.62 11.05 9.96
N TRP A 254 -33.93 12.27 9.53
CA TRP A 254 -32.93 13.21 9.03
C TRP A 254 -32.12 13.85 10.15
N GLU A 255 -30.80 13.73 10.06
CA GLU A 255 -29.85 14.43 10.93
C GLU A 255 -28.85 15.24 10.10
N ARG A 256 -28.64 16.50 10.49
CA ARG A 256 -27.71 17.41 9.83
C ARG A 256 -26.28 16.96 10.05
N LEU A 257 -25.55 16.65 8.97
CA LEU A 257 -24.13 16.31 9.02
C LEU A 257 -23.22 17.53 8.84
N THR A 258 -23.60 18.42 7.93
CA THR A 258 -22.81 19.61 7.58
C THR A 258 -23.70 20.69 6.98
N ASN A 259 -23.31 21.95 7.14
CA ASN A 259 -23.99 23.09 6.54
C ASN A 259 -23.45 23.44 5.13
N VAL A 260 -22.63 22.57 4.55
CA VAL A 260 -22.10 22.71 3.18
C VAL A 260 -22.81 21.70 2.27
N PRO A 261 -23.34 22.09 1.10
CA PRO A 261 -24.04 21.19 0.17
C PRO A 261 -23.08 20.30 -0.64
N SER A 262 -22.21 19.59 0.07
CA SER A 262 -21.17 18.72 -0.47
C SER A 262 -21.00 17.53 0.45
N TYR A 263 -21.09 16.32 -0.11
CA TYR A 263 -20.95 15.10 0.66
C TYR A 263 -20.26 14.02 -0.15
N GLY A 264 -19.28 13.36 0.48
CA GLY A 264 -18.64 12.19 -0.08
C GLY A 264 -18.90 10.95 0.75
N TRP A 265 -18.98 9.79 0.12
CA TRP A 265 -19.18 8.49 0.76
C TRP A 265 -18.44 7.38 0.03
N VAL A 266 -18.16 6.28 0.73
CA VAL A 266 -17.74 5.01 0.09
C VAL A 266 -19.02 4.26 -0.29
N ASP A 267 -19.13 3.76 -1.53
CA ASP A 267 -20.34 3.07 -1.99
C ASP A 267 -20.05 1.61 -2.33
N LEU A 268 -20.63 0.73 -1.52
CA LEU A 268 -20.44 -0.72 -1.65
C LEU A 268 -21.04 -1.31 -2.93
N ARG A 269 -21.90 -0.58 -3.67
CA ARG A 269 -22.34 -1.03 -5.01
C ARG A 269 -21.20 -1.13 -6.01
N THR A 270 -20.09 -0.43 -5.76
CA THR A 270 -18.89 -0.50 -6.61
C THR A 270 -17.94 -1.64 -6.20
N ALA A 271 -18.20 -2.32 -5.09
CA ALA A 271 -17.32 -3.34 -4.55
C ALA A 271 -17.39 -4.63 -5.37
N TYR A 272 -16.23 -5.18 -5.69
CA TYR A 272 -16.07 -6.52 -6.24
C TYR A 272 -14.96 -7.21 -5.45
N ALA A 273 -15.13 -8.47 -5.06
CA ALA A 273 -14.10 -9.15 -4.29
C ALA A 273 -12.93 -9.54 -5.21
N GLU A 274 -11.69 -9.22 -4.82
CA GLU A 274 -10.51 -9.59 -5.60
C GLU A 274 -10.36 -11.11 -5.73
N SER A 275 -10.86 -11.88 -4.75
CA SER A 275 -10.94 -13.35 -4.78
C SER A 275 -11.86 -13.90 -5.86
N ASP A 276 -12.84 -13.11 -6.30
CA ASP A 276 -13.89 -13.56 -7.21
C ASP A 276 -13.54 -13.24 -8.67
N VAL A 277 -12.41 -12.56 -8.91
CA VAL A 277 -11.91 -12.27 -10.26
C VAL A 277 -11.54 -13.59 -10.93
N PRO A 278 -12.15 -13.95 -12.08
CA PRO A 278 -11.83 -15.18 -12.79
C PRO A 278 -10.34 -15.24 -13.16
N ARG A 279 -9.73 -16.42 -13.03
CA ARG A 279 -8.29 -16.61 -13.28
C ARG A 279 -7.90 -16.17 -14.69
N GLU A 280 -8.77 -16.42 -15.67
CA GLU A 280 -8.57 -16.07 -17.07
C GLU A 280 -8.50 -14.55 -17.24
N VAL A 281 -9.37 -13.81 -16.53
CA VAL A 281 -9.36 -12.33 -16.50
C VAL A 281 -8.10 -11.82 -15.81
N ALA A 282 -7.74 -12.39 -14.66
CA ALA A 282 -6.54 -12.01 -13.93
C ALA A 282 -5.28 -12.23 -14.76
N SER A 283 -5.13 -13.39 -15.42
CA SER A 283 -3.98 -13.70 -16.28
C SER A 283 -4.01 -13.00 -17.64
N GLY A 284 -5.15 -12.42 -18.01
CA GLY A 284 -5.33 -11.71 -19.27
C GLY A 284 -4.61 -10.36 -19.29
N GLY A 285 -4.28 -9.89 -20.49
CA GLY A 285 -3.67 -8.57 -20.71
C GLY A 285 -4.69 -7.44 -20.96
N ALA A 286 -5.99 -7.73 -20.87
CA ALA A 286 -7.06 -6.80 -21.23
C ALA A 286 -7.81 -6.28 -20.01
N ARG A 287 -8.38 -5.08 -20.14
CA ARG A 287 -9.38 -4.60 -19.18
C ARG A 287 -10.67 -5.37 -19.38
N VAL A 288 -11.29 -5.82 -18.29
CA VAL A 288 -12.52 -6.60 -18.32
C VAL A 288 -13.51 -6.01 -17.33
N GLU A 289 -14.73 -5.74 -17.79
CA GLU A 289 -15.84 -5.33 -16.93
C GLU A 289 -16.29 -6.52 -16.06
N LEU A 290 -16.38 -6.32 -14.75
CA LEU A 290 -16.73 -7.37 -13.78
C LEU A 290 -18.11 -7.13 -13.14
N LEU A 291 -18.49 -5.87 -12.99
CA LEU A 291 -19.72 -5.47 -12.33
C LEU A 291 -20.24 -4.18 -12.96
N ARG A 292 -21.55 -4.12 -13.22
CA ARG A 292 -22.28 -2.88 -13.50
C ARG A 292 -23.02 -2.43 -12.26
N TRP A 293 -22.99 -1.14 -11.99
CA TRP A 293 -23.67 -0.55 -10.84
C TRP A 293 -24.36 0.75 -11.24
N ALA A 294 -25.33 1.15 -10.41
CA ALA A 294 -26.01 2.43 -10.53
C ALA A 294 -26.33 2.99 -9.14
N VAL A 295 -26.13 4.30 -8.98
CA VAL A 295 -26.57 5.06 -7.80
C VAL A 295 -27.74 5.95 -8.23
N PRO A 296 -28.96 5.72 -7.72
CA PRO A 296 -30.10 6.57 -8.04
C PRO A 296 -30.02 7.90 -7.27
N VAL A 297 -30.23 9.00 -7.97
CA VAL A 297 -30.24 10.36 -7.41
C VAL A 297 -31.56 11.03 -7.80
N ARG A 298 -32.41 11.31 -6.82
CA ARG A 298 -33.65 12.07 -7.01
C ARG A 298 -33.37 13.56 -6.93
N ILE A 299 -33.89 14.33 -7.90
CA ILE A 299 -33.70 15.78 -7.99
C ILE A 299 -35.08 16.46 -7.90
N GLY A 300 -35.33 17.13 -6.77
CA GLY A 300 -36.60 17.78 -6.48
C GLY A 300 -37.21 17.32 -5.15
N ALA A 301 -38.17 18.11 -4.65
CA ALA A 301 -38.77 17.90 -3.33
C ALA A 301 -39.85 16.81 -3.27
N ALA A 302 -40.51 16.52 -4.39
CA ALA A 302 -41.58 15.52 -4.46
C ALA A 302 -41.02 14.09 -4.50
N ASP A 303 -41.73 13.13 -3.93
CA ASP A 303 -41.28 11.72 -3.90
C ASP A 303 -41.21 11.08 -5.30
N ASP A 304 -42.03 11.58 -6.24
CA ASP A 304 -42.07 11.21 -7.65
C ASP A 304 -41.17 12.07 -8.55
N ALA A 305 -40.35 12.94 -7.96
CA ALA A 305 -39.42 13.79 -8.71
C ALA A 305 -38.44 12.94 -9.54
N PRO A 306 -37.89 13.50 -10.64
CA PRO A 306 -37.02 12.76 -11.56
C PRO A 306 -35.83 12.09 -10.84
N VAL A 307 -35.61 10.82 -11.18
CA VAL A 307 -34.46 10.04 -10.69
C VAL A 307 -33.44 9.90 -11.81
N VAL A 308 -32.30 10.55 -11.65
CA VAL A 308 -31.12 10.37 -12.50
C VAL A 308 -30.35 9.14 -11.99
N ARG A 309 -29.93 8.27 -12.91
CA ARG A 309 -29.09 7.12 -12.57
C ARG A 309 -27.64 7.46 -12.84
N VAL A 310 -26.83 7.46 -11.80
CA VAL A 310 -25.38 7.55 -11.93
C VAL A 310 -24.85 6.15 -12.17
N GLU A 311 -24.49 5.86 -13.41
CA GLU A 311 -24.11 4.52 -13.86
C GLU A 311 -22.60 4.40 -14.00
N GLY A 312 -22.11 3.20 -13.76
CA GLY A 312 -20.72 2.89 -13.95
C GLY A 312 -20.43 1.40 -13.85
N VAL A 313 -19.14 1.11 -13.89
CA VAL A 313 -18.61 -0.25 -13.89
C VAL A 313 -17.48 -0.39 -12.89
N THR A 314 -17.30 -1.60 -12.37
CA THR A 314 -16.04 -2.03 -11.76
C THR A 314 -15.38 -3.00 -12.73
N GLU A 315 -14.16 -2.67 -13.15
CA GLU A 315 -13.39 -3.42 -14.14
C GLU A 315 -12.09 -3.93 -13.53
N TRP A 316 -11.62 -5.09 -14.01
CA TRP A 316 -10.23 -5.50 -13.85
C TRP A 316 -9.36 -4.66 -14.77
N LYS A 317 -8.32 -4.04 -14.21
CA LYS A 317 -7.30 -3.30 -14.94
C LYS A 317 -5.96 -4.00 -14.78
N PRO A 318 -5.42 -4.65 -15.82
CA PRO A 318 -4.12 -5.30 -15.74
C PRO A 318 -3.02 -4.26 -15.51
N PHE A 319 -1.98 -4.66 -14.77
CA PHE A 319 -0.77 -3.86 -14.66
C PHE A 319 -0.03 -3.89 -16.00
N PRO A 320 0.63 -2.78 -16.39
CA PRO A 320 1.49 -2.80 -17.56
C PRO A 320 2.57 -3.86 -17.39
N ALA A 321 2.86 -4.61 -18.45
CA ALA A 321 3.97 -5.55 -18.45
C ALA A 321 5.28 -4.77 -18.13
N LYS A 322 6.07 -5.27 -17.18
CA LYS A 322 7.41 -4.72 -16.92
C LYS A 322 8.22 -4.86 -18.21
N PRO A 323 8.82 -3.79 -18.75
CA PRO A 323 9.72 -3.92 -19.89
C PRO A 323 10.84 -4.91 -19.54
N PRO A 324 11.35 -5.71 -20.50
CA PRO A 324 12.51 -6.54 -20.24
C PRO A 324 13.65 -5.67 -19.70
N ALA A 325 14.30 -6.13 -18.63
CA ALA A 325 15.43 -5.42 -18.05
C ALA A 325 16.51 -5.29 -19.13
N GLN A 326 16.98 -4.06 -19.37
CA GLN A 326 18.11 -3.86 -20.29
C GLN A 326 19.31 -4.62 -19.71
N ALA A 327 19.87 -5.52 -20.50
CA ALA A 327 21.10 -6.21 -20.14
C ALA A 327 22.15 -5.15 -19.78
N LYS A 328 22.69 -5.19 -18.55
CA LYS A 328 23.83 -4.35 -18.19
C LYS A 328 24.94 -4.62 -19.21
N PRO A 329 25.53 -3.58 -19.84
CA PRO A 329 26.68 -3.80 -20.70
C PRO A 329 27.77 -4.50 -19.89
N ALA A 330 28.34 -5.56 -20.46
CA ALA A 330 29.46 -6.26 -19.87
C ALA A 330 30.55 -5.24 -19.52
N GLN A 331 30.98 -5.20 -18.26
CA GLN A 331 32.16 -4.43 -17.89
C GLN A 331 33.35 -4.98 -18.68
N PRO A 332 34.13 -4.14 -19.36
CA PRO A 332 35.34 -4.60 -20.02
C PRO A 332 36.31 -5.10 -18.95
N SER A 333 36.81 -6.32 -19.15
CA SER A 333 37.92 -6.86 -18.40
C SER A 333 39.15 -5.97 -18.61
N HIS A 334 39.70 -5.41 -17.53
CA HIS A 334 41.03 -4.82 -17.49
C HIS A 334 41.91 -5.66 -16.59
#